data_AF-A0A150PH39-F1
#
_entry.id   AF-A0A150PH39-F1
#
_cell.length_a   1.000
_cell.length_b   1.000
_cell.length_c   1.000
_cell.angle_alpha   90.00
_cell.angle_beta   90.00
_cell.angle_gamma   90.00
#
_symmetry.space_group_name_H-M   'P 1'
#
loop_
_entity.id
_entity.type
_entity.pdbx_description
1 polymer ?
#
loop_
_entity_poly.entity_id
_entity_poly.type
_entity_poly.pdbx_seq_one_letter_code
_entity_poly.pdbx_strand_id
1 'polypeptide(L)'
;MGGADDVSTHGAGDNSAAILGGTVDAPVDDDGAPPWARPPTREEAEAILERVVALYQDHAAAANPAGTHEISWRIDWDSDAVSAHVLLNRGEDWTIEVSKGWLTASSMTAEVFALTMCHEMGHFIGGFPFKTSGRGDSTGALGTSVAAEGQADYFATKDCLPRLRANETEANAAAFAELDPSARERCTTAYGDLASQQLCGRILRASLQTGRLYEEQEVLQAPRELVYPRFDTPDTTEVAVTKEGHPTSQCRLDTLVAGAVCSVKATGTEIPGFVPPYGEYSDASEEAARPFACQTGPGARPRCWFQPDTVATDCSELGEQACVVEEGRTGVRYCDTTFGVTYYWCFGDEVCKTSRDGFSDCYAPDVDPDEGSF
;
A
#
# COMPACT_ATOMS: atom_id res chain seq x y z
N MET A 1 45.14 9.87 -51.86
CA MET A 1 45.45 8.48 -52.25
C MET A 1 46.27 7.88 -51.12
N GLY A 2 45.70 6.86 -50.47
CA GLY A 2 46.39 5.70 -49.89
C GLY A 2 47.36 5.89 -48.72
N GLY A 3 47.07 5.21 -47.61
CA GLY A 3 48.11 4.59 -46.79
C GLY A 3 47.93 4.75 -45.30
N ALA A 4 47.12 3.87 -44.71
CA ALA A 4 47.11 3.58 -43.29
C ALA A 4 48.31 2.68 -42.92
N ASP A 5 48.83 2.76 -41.70
CA ASP A 5 48.51 1.80 -40.62
C ASP A 5 49.55 1.85 -39.48
N ASP A 6 48.99 1.57 -38.30
CA ASP A 6 49.54 0.81 -37.17
C ASP A 6 50.23 1.46 -35.95
N VAL A 7 49.43 1.42 -34.86
CA VAL A 7 49.68 0.68 -33.60
C VAL A 7 50.63 1.31 -32.57
N SER A 8 50.04 1.66 -31.43
CA SER A 8 50.64 1.32 -30.13
C SER A 8 49.55 1.02 -29.09
N THR A 9 49.76 -0.07 -28.37
CA THR A 9 48.86 -0.74 -27.44
C THR A 9 49.14 -0.36 -25.98
N HIS A 10 48.05 -0.30 -25.20
CA HIS A 10 47.88 -0.67 -23.78
C HIS A 10 48.82 -0.12 -22.69
N GLY A 11 48.19 0.42 -21.65
CA GLY A 11 48.77 0.53 -20.31
C GLY A 11 47.82 1.20 -19.32
N ALA A 12 47.11 0.39 -18.53
CA ALA A 12 46.27 0.79 -17.41
C ALA A 12 47.06 1.47 -16.28
N GLY A 13 46.38 2.27 -15.44
CA GLY A 13 46.92 2.70 -14.16
C GLY A 13 46.26 3.96 -13.59
N ASP A 14 45.19 3.73 -12.82
CA ASP A 14 44.91 4.24 -11.49
C ASP A 14 45.45 5.61 -10.97
N ASN A 15 44.55 6.21 -10.18
CA ASN A 15 44.74 7.17 -9.08
C ASN A 15 44.91 8.64 -9.47
N SER A 16 43.86 9.44 -9.30
CA SER A 16 43.36 9.99 -8.01
C SER A 16 44.32 10.98 -7.38
N ALA A 17 43.99 12.26 -7.54
CA ALA A 17 44.07 13.31 -6.51
C ALA A 17 43.43 14.58 -7.08
N ALA A 18 42.23 14.91 -6.59
CA ALA A 18 41.98 16.11 -5.79
C ALA A 18 41.37 17.23 -6.69
N ILE A 19 40.28 17.91 -6.34
CA ILE A 19 40.11 18.80 -5.19
C ILE A 19 38.64 19.27 -5.17
N LEU A 20 38.04 19.21 -3.97
CA LEU A 20 37.06 20.13 -3.38
C LEU A 20 35.74 20.48 -4.11
N GLY A 21 34.65 20.24 -3.39
CA GLY A 21 33.73 21.31 -3.02
C GLY A 21 32.70 21.72 -4.08
N GLY A 22 31.52 21.13 -3.96
CA GLY A 22 30.29 21.70 -4.49
C GLY A 22 29.13 21.08 -3.72
N THR A 23 28.73 21.73 -2.63
CA THR A 23 27.36 21.56 -2.12
C THR A 23 26.44 22.00 -3.23
N VAL A 24 25.83 21.04 -3.93
CA VAL A 24 24.62 21.33 -4.69
C VAL A 24 23.56 21.52 -3.61
N ASP A 25 23.33 22.77 -3.25
CA ASP A 25 22.16 23.13 -2.46
C ASP A 25 20.96 22.55 -3.22
N ALA A 26 20.26 21.60 -2.58
CA ALA A 26 18.98 21.15 -3.09
C ALA A 26 18.12 22.39 -3.32
N PRO A 27 17.46 22.55 -4.48
CA PRO A 27 16.67 23.73 -4.76
C PRO A 27 15.67 23.93 -3.62
N VAL A 28 15.82 25.01 -2.88
CA VAL A 28 14.87 25.42 -1.86
C VAL A 28 13.90 26.34 -2.59
N ASP A 29 12.62 26.02 -2.58
CA ASP A 29 11.62 26.90 -3.19
C ASP A 29 11.46 28.19 -2.38
N ASP A 30 10.75 29.16 -2.95
CA ASP A 30 10.58 30.52 -2.40
C ASP A 30 10.11 30.55 -0.93
N ASP A 31 9.51 29.45 -0.43
CA ASP A 31 9.04 29.28 0.95
C ASP A 31 10.04 28.60 1.91
N GLY A 32 11.24 28.24 1.45
CA GLY A 32 12.30 27.69 2.30
C GLY A 32 12.14 26.21 2.69
N ALA A 33 11.09 25.53 2.26
CA ALA A 33 10.89 24.10 2.46
C ALA A 33 11.60 23.29 1.35
N PRO A 34 12.25 22.16 1.68
CA PRO A 34 12.83 21.30 0.66
C PRO A 34 11.72 20.72 -0.24
N PRO A 35 11.97 20.44 -1.54
CA PRO A 35 10.94 20.05 -2.50
C PRO A 35 10.13 18.83 -2.10
N TRP A 36 10.75 17.90 -1.36
CA TRP A 36 10.10 16.69 -0.85
C TRP A 36 9.15 16.94 0.34
N ALA A 37 9.18 18.12 0.96
CA ALA A 37 8.37 18.49 2.13
C ALA A 37 7.11 19.30 1.80
N ARG A 38 6.89 19.63 0.52
CA ARG A 38 5.74 20.38 0.04
C ARG A 38 4.93 19.54 -0.97
N PRO A 39 3.67 19.90 -1.25
CA PRO A 39 2.92 19.29 -2.34
C PRO A 39 3.72 19.35 -3.66
N PRO A 40 3.69 18.29 -4.48
CA PRO A 40 4.41 18.30 -5.75
C PRO A 40 3.81 19.36 -6.70
N THR A 41 4.65 19.98 -7.53
CA THR A 41 4.14 20.71 -8.69
C THR A 41 3.51 19.73 -9.67
N ARG A 42 2.82 20.26 -10.68
CA ARG A 42 2.29 19.45 -11.77
C ARG A 42 3.37 18.60 -12.43
N GLU A 43 4.48 19.22 -12.81
CA GLU A 43 5.59 18.55 -13.50
C GLU A 43 6.24 17.49 -12.62
N GLU A 44 6.35 17.74 -11.31
CA GLU A 44 6.88 16.77 -10.36
C GLU A 44 5.93 15.58 -10.16
N ALA A 45 4.62 15.81 -10.10
CA ALA A 45 3.62 14.76 -9.98
C ALA A 45 3.63 13.86 -11.23
N GLU A 46 3.62 14.45 -12.42
CA GLU A 46 3.71 13.74 -13.70
C GLU A 46 5.03 12.94 -13.79
N ALA A 47 6.16 13.54 -13.41
CA ALA A 47 7.47 12.84 -13.41
C ALA A 47 7.53 11.67 -12.40
N ILE A 48 6.87 11.78 -11.25
CA ILE A 48 6.77 10.68 -10.28
C ILE A 48 5.96 9.52 -10.89
N LEU A 49 4.81 9.81 -11.48
CA LEU A 49 3.96 8.82 -12.14
C LEU A 49 4.68 8.09 -13.28
N GLU A 50 5.35 8.84 -14.16
CA GLU A 50 6.16 8.27 -15.26
C GLU A 50 7.23 7.32 -14.74
N ARG A 51 7.96 7.70 -13.68
CA ARG A 51 8.98 6.85 -13.07
C ARG A 51 8.39 5.60 -12.44
N VAL A 52 7.26 5.70 -11.73
CA VAL A 52 6.58 4.56 -11.12
C VAL A 52 6.10 3.57 -12.19
N VAL A 53 5.45 4.06 -13.25
CA VAL A 53 5.01 3.22 -14.37
C VAL A 53 6.19 2.53 -15.06
N ALA A 54 7.25 3.29 -15.36
CA ALA A 54 8.44 2.76 -16.03
C ALA A 54 9.13 1.62 -15.26
N LEU A 55 9.05 1.60 -13.92
CA LEU A 55 9.62 0.52 -13.10
C LEU A 55 8.95 -0.85 -13.33
N TYR A 56 7.70 -0.86 -13.78
CA TYR A 56 6.84 -2.05 -13.75
C TYR A 56 6.14 -2.38 -15.05
N GLN A 57 6.41 -1.65 -16.13
CA GLN A 57 5.82 -1.91 -17.43
C GLN A 57 6.01 -3.35 -17.93
N ASP A 58 7.18 -3.95 -17.66
CA ASP A 58 7.47 -5.34 -17.99
C ASP A 58 6.66 -6.36 -17.17
N HIS A 59 6.15 -5.99 -15.99
CA HIS A 59 5.33 -6.87 -15.15
C HIS A 59 3.93 -7.00 -15.74
N ALA A 60 3.32 -5.90 -16.18
CA ALA A 60 2.03 -5.93 -16.88
C ALA A 60 2.11 -6.73 -18.20
N ALA A 61 3.20 -6.56 -18.94
CA ALA A 61 3.44 -7.34 -20.15
C ALA A 61 3.56 -8.84 -19.86
N ALA A 62 4.26 -9.23 -18.78
CA ALA A 62 4.43 -10.63 -18.38
C ALA A 62 3.14 -11.27 -17.84
N ALA A 63 2.29 -10.49 -17.17
CA ALA A 63 1.01 -10.95 -16.62
C ALA A 63 -0.05 -11.23 -17.71
N ASN A 64 0.14 -10.74 -18.94
CA ASN A 64 -0.80 -10.90 -20.04
C ASN A 64 -0.33 -11.94 -21.07
N PRO A 65 -1.00 -13.12 -21.19
CA PRO A 65 -0.70 -14.09 -22.25
C PRO A 65 -0.88 -13.54 -23.68
N ALA A 66 -1.65 -12.46 -23.86
CA ALA A 66 -1.89 -11.81 -25.15
C ALA A 66 -0.99 -10.58 -25.41
N GLY A 67 -0.23 -10.10 -24.43
CA GLY A 67 0.77 -9.03 -24.59
C GLY A 67 0.24 -7.62 -24.91
N THR A 68 -0.98 -7.28 -24.49
CA THR A 68 -1.65 -6.00 -24.85
C THR A 68 -1.92 -5.04 -23.69
N HIS A 69 -1.50 -5.33 -22.46
CA HIS A 69 -1.76 -4.42 -21.33
C HIS A 69 -0.60 -3.45 -21.16
N GLU A 70 -0.85 -2.16 -21.33
CA GLU A 70 0.05 -1.10 -20.89
C GLU A 70 -0.32 -0.68 -19.45
N ILE A 71 0.64 -0.15 -18.67
CA ILE A 71 0.29 0.58 -17.45
C ILE A 71 0.33 2.05 -17.84
N SER A 72 -0.77 2.75 -17.61
CA SER A 72 -0.88 4.17 -17.90
C SER A 72 -1.28 4.95 -16.64
N TRP A 73 -1.24 6.27 -16.74
CA TRP A 73 -1.68 7.14 -15.67
C TRP A 73 -2.45 8.33 -16.24
N ARG A 74 -3.36 8.88 -15.43
CA ARG A 74 -4.02 10.16 -15.73
C ARG A 74 -4.26 10.95 -14.46
N ILE A 75 -4.18 12.28 -14.60
CA ILE A 75 -4.58 13.21 -13.54
C ILE A 75 -5.84 13.94 -14.02
N ASP A 76 -6.93 13.80 -13.26
CA ASP A 76 -8.14 14.60 -13.44
C ASP A 76 -7.94 15.97 -12.77
N TRP A 77 -7.57 16.95 -13.61
CA TRP A 77 -7.34 18.33 -13.20
C TRP A 77 -8.62 19.10 -12.85
N ASP A 78 -9.78 18.60 -13.25
CA ASP A 78 -11.07 19.24 -13.01
C ASP A 78 -11.73 18.76 -11.70
N SER A 79 -11.26 17.64 -11.14
CA SER A 79 -11.80 17.07 -9.89
C SER A 79 -11.11 17.59 -8.64
N ASP A 80 -11.90 18.16 -7.73
CA ASP A 80 -11.50 18.52 -6.36
C ASP A 80 -11.68 17.36 -5.36
N ALA A 81 -12.03 16.16 -5.82
CA ALA A 81 -12.07 14.98 -4.97
C ALA A 81 -10.67 14.69 -4.40
N VAL A 82 -10.60 14.17 -3.18
CA VAL A 82 -9.35 13.72 -2.58
C VAL A 82 -9.26 12.22 -2.82
N SER A 83 -8.82 11.84 -4.03
CA SER A 83 -8.80 10.44 -4.48
C SER A 83 -7.62 10.10 -5.40
N ALA A 84 -7.03 8.94 -5.15
CA ALA A 84 -6.21 8.19 -6.09
C ALA A 84 -6.73 6.74 -6.10
N HIS A 85 -6.78 6.11 -7.27
CA HIS A 85 -7.24 4.72 -7.39
C HIS A 85 -6.74 4.10 -8.70
N VAL A 86 -6.93 2.79 -8.83
CA VAL A 86 -6.66 2.03 -10.05
C VAL A 86 -7.93 1.68 -10.84
N LEU A 87 -7.81 1.66 -12.15
CA LEU A 87 -8.82 1.14 -13.07
C LEU A 87 -8.28 -0.09 -13.79
N LEU A 88 -9.02 -1.20 -13.66
CA LEU A 88 -8.74 -2.47 -14.34
C LEU A 88 -9.95 -2.88 -15.15
N ASN A 89 -9.90 -2.64 -16.46
CA ASN A 89 -10.96 -3.03 -17.38
C ASN A 89 -10.46 -4.09 -18.36
N ARG A 90 -11.35 -5.01 -18.75
CA ARG A 90 -11.03 -6.07 -19.71
C ARG A 90 -10.58 -5.49 -21.04
N GLY A 91 -9.35 -5.82 -21.44
CA GLY A 91 -8.81 -5.40 -22.74
C GLY A 91 -8.43 -3.92 -22.82
N GLU A 92 -8.40 -3.22 -21.69
CA GLU A 92 -7.86 -1.86 -21.56
C GLU A 92 -6.54 -1.90 -20.76
N ASP A 93 -5.90 -0.73 -20.68
CA ASP A 93 -4.68 -0.51 -19.93
C ASP A 93 -4.96 -0.45 -18.42
N TRP A 94 -3.99 -0.90 -17.62
CA TRP A 94 -4.01 -0.75 -16.17
C TRP A 94 -3.71 0.71 -15.85
N THR A 95 -4.71 1.45 -15.38
CA THR A 95 -4.59 2.91 -15.27
C THR A 95 -4.56 3.34 -13.82
N ILE A 96 -3.55 4.12 -13.43
CA ILE A 96 -3.57 4.90 -12.18
C ILE A 96 -4.30 6.21 -12.45
N GLU A 97 -5.38 6.47 -11.72
CA GLU A 97 -6.12 7.73 -11.77
C GLU A 97 -5.93 8.53 -10.49
N VAL A 98 -5.55 9.79 -10.65
CA VAL A 98 -5.37 10.74 -9.54
C VAL A 98 -6.23 11.96 -9.79
N SER A 99 -6.89 12.46 -8.77
CA SER A 99 -7.62 13.74 -8.83
C SER A 99 -6.75 14.90 -8.35
N LYS A 100 -6.95 16.11 -8.88
CA LYS A 100 -6.24 17.33 -8.41
C LYS A 100 -6.47 17.59 -6.91
N GLY A 101 -7.66 17.29 -6.39
CA GLY A 101 -7.92 17.41 -4.95
C GLY A 101 -6.98 16.54 -4.09
N TRP A 102 -6.52 15.38 -4.59
CA TRP A 102 -5.49 14.58 -3.91
C TRP A 102 -4.14 15.32 -3.82
N LEU A 103 -3.69 15.92 -4.93
CA LEU A 103 -2.43 16.68 -4.99
C LEU A 103 -2.42 17.92 -4.09
N THR A 104 -3.61 18.41 -3.72
CA THR A 104 -3.79 19.62 -2.92
C THR A 104 -4.31 19.34 -1.51
N ALA A 105 -4.37 18.07 -1.11
CA ALA A 105 -4.79 17.67 0.23
C ALA A 105 -3.90 18.27 1.32
N SER A 106 -4.49 18.54 2.48
CA SER A 106 -3.76 18.90 3.69
C SER A 106 -2.69 17.84 3.97
N SER A 107 -1.50 18.27 4.38
CA SER A 107 -0.34 17.41 4.65
C SER A 107 0.21 16.64 3.44
N MET A 108 -0.22 16.93 2.21
CA MET A 108 0.37 16.36 1.01
C MET A 108 1.82 16.82 0.82
N THR A 109 2.69 15.89 0.45
CA THR A 109 4.06 16.17 0.03
C THR A 109 4.45 15.34 -1.18
N ALA A 110 5.54 15.68 -1.88
CA ALA A 110 6.03 14.84 -2.97
C ALA A 110 6.44 13.42 -2.51
N GLU A 111 6.82 13.23 -1.23
CA GLU A 111 7.07 11.89 -0.65
C GLU A 111 5.77 11.13 -0.43
N VAL A 112 4.75 11.78 0.14
CA VAL A 112 3.43 11.17 0.33
C VAL A 112 2.83 10.78 -1.02
N PHE A 113 2.92 11.68 -2.01
CA PHE A 113 2.45 11.41 -3.36
C PHE A 113 3.18 10.22 -4.00
N ALA A 114 4.52 10.17 -3.94
CA ALA A 114 5.28 9.05 -4.46
C ALA A 114 4.94 7.72 -3.78
N LEU A 115 4.73 7.74 -2.46
CA LEU A 115 4.29 6.56 -1.71
C LEU A 115 2.88 6.12 -2.14
N THR A 116 1.94 7.06 -2.31
CA THR A 116 0.60 6.76 -2.84
C THR A 116 0.68 6.17 -4.25
N MET A 117 1.50 6.70 -5.16
CA MET A 117 1.62 6.12 -6.51
C MET A 117 2.22 4.71 -6.48
N CYS A 118 3.17 4.46 -5.57
CA CYS A 118 3.68 3.11 -5.32
C CYS A 118 2.62 2.18 -4.70
N HIS A 119 1.70 2.71 -3.89
CA HIS A 119 0.54 1.97 -3.38
C HIS A 119 -0.41 1.60 -4.52
N GLU A 120 -0.79 2.55 -5.38
CA GLU A 120 -1.64 2.26 -6.54
C GLU A 120 -1.01 1.23 -7.48
N MET A 121 0.30 1.33 -7.72
CA MET A 121 1.03 0.29 -8.45
C MET A 121 0.96 -1.07 -7.73
N GLY A 122 1.01 -1.07 -6.40
CA GLY A 122 0.84 -2.27 -5.58
C GLY A 122 -0.49 -2.99 -5.79
N HIS A 123 -1.56 -2.29 -6.14
CA HIS A 123 -2.81 -2.95 -6.53
C HIS A 123 -2.67 -3.83 -7.76
N PHE A 124 -1.86 -3.45 -8.74
CA PHE A 124 -1.64 -4.25 -9.95
C PHE A 124 -0.69 -5.42 -9.72
N ILE A 125 0.42 -5.20 -9.02
CA ILE A 125 1.56 -6.12 -9.02
C ILE A 125 2.03 -6.56 -7.62
N GLY A 126 1.45 -6.00 -6.56
CA GLY A 126 1.82 -6.29 -5.18
C GLY A 126 1.53 -7.72 -4.75
N GLY A 127 0.66 -8.42 -5.48
CA GLY A 127 0.38 -9.84 -5.29
C GLY A 127 -0.58 -10.13 -4.13
N PHE A 128 -0.58 -11.38 -3.68
CA PHE A 128 -1.46 -11.88 -2.63
C PHE A 128 -1.18 -11.22 -1.26
N PRO A 129 -2.21 -10.91 -0.45
CA PRO A 129 -3.63 -11.22 -0.66
C PRO A 129 -4.32 -10.32 -1.67
N PHE A 130 -5.27 -10.89 -2.41
CA PHE A 130 -6.09 -10.18 -3.39
C PHE A 130 -7.47 -9.84 -2.81
N LYS A 131 -8.09 -8.78 -3.33
CA LYS A 131 -9.48 -8.41 -3.05
C LYS A 131 -10.43 -9.46 -3.66
N THR A 132 -11.41 -9.94 -2.91
CA THR A 132 -12.38 -10.99 -3.31
C THR A 132 -13.73 -10.44 -3.79
N SER A 133 -13.89 -9.11 -3.86
CA SER A 133 -15.16 -8.40 -4.05
C SER A 133 -16.21 -9.14 -4.90
N GLY A 134 -17.33 -9.49 -4.27
CA GLY A 134 -18.46 -10.29 -4.79
C GLY A 134 -19.33 -9.64 -5.87
N ARG A 135 -18.74 -9.01 -6.89
CA ARG A 135 -19.44 -8.54 -8.09
C ARG A 135 -18.99 -9.29 -9.33
N GLY A 136 -19.17 -10.62 -9.42
CA GLY A 136 -19.04 -11.37 -10.70
C GLY A 136 -17.68 -11.32 -11.44
N ASP A 137 -16.75 -10.50 -10.97
CA ASP A 137 -15.45 -10.16 -11.53
C ASP A 137 -14.33 -10.76 -10.68
N SER A 138 -14.69 -11.44 -9.58
CA SER A 138 -13.82 -12.28 -8.73
C SER A 138 -13.29 -13.52 -9.45
N THR A 139 -13.48 -13.63 -10.76
CA THR A 139 -12.78 -14.61 -11.57
C THR A 139 -11.68 -13.90 -12.33
N GLY A 140 -10.49 -14.50 -12.28
CA GLY A 140 -9.39 -14.32 -13.22
C GLY A 140 -9.73 -14.39 -14.71
N ALA A 141 -10.99 -14.36 -15.10
CA ALA A 141 -11.48 -14.26 -16.47
C ALA A 141 -10.99 -12.99 -17.19
N LEU A 142 -10.48 -12.00 -16.46
CA LEU A 142 -9.83 -10.80 -17.01
C LEU A 142 -8.29 -10.82 -16.91
N GLY A 143 -7.68 -11.86 -16.35
CA GLY A 143 -6.23 -11.94 -16.19
C GLY A 143 -5.65 -11.01 -15.12
N THR A 144 -6.46 -10.51 -14.18
CA THR A 144 -5.99 -9.56 -13.14
C THR A 144 -6.70 -9.78 -11.82
N SER A 145 -5.94 -9.70 -10.71
CA SER A 145 -6.48 -9.63 -9.35
C SER A 145 -5.85 -8.44 -8.65
N VAL A 146 -6.66 -7.67 -7.93
CA VAL A 146 -6.21 -6.45 -7.25
C VAL A 146 -5.70 -6.81 -5.87
N ALA A 147 -4.46 -6.44 -5.54
CA ALA A 147 -3.94 -6.64 -4.18
C ALA A 147 -4.81 -5.91 -3.15
N ALA A 148 -4.99 -6.50 -1.97
CA ALA A 148 -5.65 -5.87 -0.84
C ALA A 148 -4.93 -4.56 -0.43
N GLU A 149 -5.66 -3.66 0.22
CA GLU A 149 -5.14 -2.34 0.63
C GLU A 149 -3.85 -2.44 1.46
N GLY A 150 -3.83 -3.30 2.49
CA GLY A 150 -2.62 -3.52 3.29
C GLY A 150 -1.47 -4.16 2.50
N GLN A 151 -1.78 -4.98 1.48
CA GLN A 151 -0.76 -5.58 0.63
C GLN A 151 -0.15 -4.55 -0.33
N ALA A 152 -0.95 -3.62 -0.85
CA ALA A 152 -0.49 -2.48 -1.65
C ALA A 152 0.43 -1.55 -0.83
N ASP A 153 0.07 -1.22 0.40
CA ASP A 153 0.93 -0.48 1.35
C ASP A 153 2.26 -1.19 1.59
N TYR A 154 2.20 -2.50 1.88
CA TYR A 154 3.38 -3.31 2.14
C TYR A 154 4.31 -3.38 0.92
N PHE A 155 3.74 -3.57 -0.28
CA PHE A 155 4.48 -3.55 -1.54
C PHE A 155 5.14 -2.18 -1.79
N ALA A 156 4.40 -1.08 -1.57
CA ALA A 156 4.86 0.27 -1.85
C ALA A 156 6.19 0.58 -1.17
N THR A 157 6.36 0.13 0.07
CA THR A 157 7.55 0.39 0.90
C THR A 157 8.60 -0.72 0.84
N LYS A 158 8.19 -1.96 0.58
CA LYS A 158 9.12 -3.10 0.45
C LYS A 158 9.87 -3.10 -0.88
N ASP A 159 9.22 -2.69 -1.97
CA ASP A 159 9.73 -2.87 -3.34
C ASP A 159 9.73 -1.56 -4.15
N CYS A 160 8.59 -0.88 -4.30
CA CYS A 160 8.47 0.27 -5.21
C CYS A 160 9.28 1.49 -4.79
N LEU A 161 9.07 2.04 -3.59
CA LEU A 161 9.83 3.19 -3.11
C LEU A 161 11.35 2.93 -3.03
N PRO A 162 11.82 1.75 -2.56
CA PRO A 162 13.23 1.40 -2.65
C PRO A 162 13.79 1.51 -4.06
N ARG A 163 13.10 1.01 -5.09
CA ARG A 163 13.54 1.12 -6.49
C ARG A 163 13.49 2.56 -6.99
N LEU A 164 12.41 3.28 -6.67
CA LEU A 164 12.21 4.66 -7.09
C LEU A 164 13.32 5.57 -6.54
N ARG A 165 13.73 5.37 -5.28
CA ARG A 165 14.63 6.28 -4.53
C ARG A 165 16.05 5.76 -4.35
N ALA A 166 16.40 4.58 -4.89
CA ALA A 166 17.70 3.94 -4.68
C ALA A 166 18.91 4.86 -4.98
N ASN A 167 18.80 5.66 -6.04
CA ASN A 167 19.90 6.50 -6.53
C ASN A 167 19.93 7.92 -5.92
N GLU A 168 18.99 8.25 -5.03
CA GLU A 168 18.87 9.59 -4.44
C GLU A 168 19.64 9.67 -3.09
N THR A 169 20.92 9.30 -3.11
CA THR A 169 21.73 9.03 -1.90
C THR A 169 21.84 10.21 -0.93
N GLU A 170 22.01 11.44 -1.43
CA GLU A 170 22.09 12.64 -0.59
C GLU A 170 20.77 12.93 0.13
N ALA A 171 19.65 12.82 -0.59
CA ALA A 171 18.31 12.97 -0.01
C ALA A 171 18.00 11.87 1.00
N ASN A 172 18.43 10.63 0.73
CA ASN A 172 18.30 9.51 1.66
C ASN A 172 19.10 9.76 2.95
N ALA A 173 20.33 10.26 2.84
CA ALA A 173 21.16 10.61 3.99
C ALA A 173 20.56 11.75 4.83
N ALA A 174 20.06 12.80 4.18
CA ALA A 174 19.41 13.93 4.85
C ALA A 174 18.16 13.49 5.62
N ALA A 175 17.27 12.73 4.98
CA ALA A 175 16.06 12.21 5.63
C ALA A 175 16.39 11.30 6.82
N PHE A 176 17.41 10.45 6.71
CA PHE A 176 17.85 9.57 7.79
C PHE A 176 18.43 10.34 8.99
N ALA A 177 19.15 11.44 8.75
CA ALA A 177 19.72 12.27 9.81
C ALA A 177 18.64 12.98 10.65
N GLU A 178 17.53 13.37 10.03
CA GLU A 178 16.39 14.04 10.66
C GLU A 178 15.42 13.08 11.36
N LEU A 179 15.46 11.79 11.06
CA LEU A 179 14.51 10.80 11.56
C LEU A 179 14.59 10.64 13.09
N ASP A 180 13.50 10.32 13.77
CA ASP A 180 13.54 10.02 15.21
C ASP A 180 14.49 8.86 15.55
N PRO A 181 15.20 8.88 16.69
CA PRO A 181 16.15 7.82 17.05
C PRO A 181 15.54 6.42 17.08
N SER A 182 14.30 6.28 17.57
CA SER A 182 13.59 4.99 17.60
C SER A 182 13.26 4.47 16.19
N ALA A 183 12.98 5.36 15.24
CA ALA A 183 12.76 4.99 13.85
C ALA A 183 14.09 4.68 13.13
N ARG A 184 15.18 5.39 13.44
CA ARG A 184 16.52 5.03 12.95
C ARG A 184 16.94 3.65 13.40
N GLU A 185 16.69 3.31 14.66
CA GLU A 185 17.04 2.00 15.23
C GLU A 185 16.42 0.83 14.44
N ARG A 186 15.17 1.00 13.98
CA ARG A 186 14.50 0.01 13.12
C ARG A 186 15.30 -0.26 11.84
N CYS A 187 15.76 0.80 11.18
CA CYS A 187 16.56 0.67 9.94
C CYS A 187 17.97 0.14 10.19
N THR A 188 18.65 0.57 11.26
CA THR A 188 19.99 0.06 11.59
C THR A 188 19.98 -1.38 12.06
N THR A 189 18.85 -1.84 12.61
CA THR A 189 18.64 -3.25 12.97
C THR A 189 18.33 -4.10 11.73
N ALA A 190 17.54 -3.57 10.79
CA ALA A 190 17.13 -4.29 9.60
C ALA A 190 18.24 -4.43 8.55
N TYR A 191 19.15 -3.46 8.44
CA TYR A 191 20.14 -3.40 7.38
C TYR A 191 21.56 -3.17 7.93
N GLY A 192 22.53 -3.92 7.40
CA GLY A 192 23.94 -3.83 7.82
C GLY A 192 24.74 -2.73 7.12
N ASP A 193 24.31 -2.26 5.95
CA ASP A 193 24.98 -1.22 5.18
C ASP A 193 24.30 0.15 5.31
N LEU A 194 25.11 1.22 5.26
CA LEU A 194 24.62 2.58 5.49
C LEU A 194 23.64 3.05 4.42
N ALA A 195 23.81 2.64 3.16
CA ALA A 195 22.95 3.09 2.07
C ALA A 195 21.52 2.55 2.23
N SER A 196 21.38 1.27 2.56
CA SER A 196 20.08 0.65 2.86
C SER A 196 19.45 1.22 4.13
N GLN A 197 20.24 1.52 5.17
CA GLN A 197 19.76 2.19 6.38
C GLN A 197 19.17 3.58 6.07
N GLN A 198 19.86 4.36 5.24
CA GLN A 198 19.43 5.70 4.86
C GLN A 198 18.18 5.68 3.99
N LEU A 199 18.13 4.78 3.00
CA LEU A 199 16.95 4.57 2.16
C LEU A 199 15.74 4.13 3.01
N CYS A 200 15.93 3.16 3.92
CA CYS A 200 14.91 2.77 4.88
C CYS A 200 14.39 3.95 5.69
N GLY A 201 15.29 4.81 6.22
CA GLY A 201 14.86 5.95 7.02
C GLY A 201 14.03 6.97 6.26
N ARG A 202 14.37 7.23 4.99
CA ARG A 202 13.54 8.07 4.12
C ARG A 202 12.16 7.46 3.89
N ILE A 203 12.09 6.16 3.66
CA ILE A 203 10.81 5.45 3.49
C ILE A 203 9.99 5.50 4.78
N LEU A 204 10.60 5.34 5.96
CA LEU A 204 9.89 5.47 7.24
C LEU A 204 9.32 6.88 7.42
N ARG A 205 10.08 7.91 7.06
CA ARG A 205 9.59 9.30 7.08
C ARG A 205 8.36 9.47 6.19
N ALA A 206 8.43 9.03 4.94
CA ALA A 206 7.30 9.07 4.01
C ALA A 206 6.10 8.31 4.57
N SER A 207 6.34 7.13 5.18
CA SER A 207 5.32 6.30 5.80
C SER A 207 4.56 7.02 6.92
N LEU A 208 5.28 7.73 7.80
CA LEU A 208 4.68 8.52 8.87
C LEU A 208 3.85 9.69 8.31
N GLN A 209 4.38 10.39 7.30
CA GLN A 209 3.66 11.50 6.66
C GLN A 209 2.38 11.00 5.98
N THR A 210 2.44 9.87 5.28
CA THR A 210 1.27 9.22 4.67
C THR A 210 0.24 8.81 5.71
N GLY A 211 0.67 8.17 6.81
CA GLY A 211 -0.24 7.80 7.91
C GLY A 211 -0.96 9.01 8.51
N ARG A 212 -0.28 10.15 8.65
CA ARG A 212 -0.89 11.40 9.12
C ARG A 212 -1.89 11.99 8.13
N LEU A 213 -1.57 11.97 6.83
CA LEU A 213 -2.51 12.44 5.80
C LEU A 213 -3.79 11.61 5.83
N TYR A 214 -3.69 10.28 5.88
CA TYR A 214 -4.88 9.44 5.93
C TYR A 214 -5.69 9.60 7.22
N GLU A 215 -5.03 9.83 8.35
CA GLU A 215 -5.72 10.13 9.61
C GLU A 215 -6.53 11.42 9.49
N GLU A 216 -5.99 12.45 8.84
CA GLU A 216 -6.73 13.68 8.53
C GLU A 216 -7.93 13.41 7.63
N GLN A 217 -7.78 12.58 6.58
CA GLN A 217 -8.88 12.21 5.70
C GLN A 217 -9.98 11.42 6.41
N GLU A 218 -9.60 10.44 7.25
CA GLU A 218 -10.55 9.67 8.06
C GLU A 218 -11.37 10.57 9.00
N VAL A 219 -10.72 11.54 9.67
CA VAL A 219 -11.40 12.51 10.53
C VAL A 219 -12.32 13.45 9.74
N LEU A 220 -11.94 13.84 8.52
CA LEU A 220 -12.81 14.65 7.66
C LEU A 220 -14.06 13.87 7.22
N GLN A 221 -13.94 12.57 6.95
CA GLN A 221 -15.06 11.71 6.56
C GLN A 221 -15.96 11.35 7.74
N ALA A 222 -15.37 11.08 8.91
CA ALA A 222 -16.07 10.72 10.13
C ALA A 222 -15.48 11.49 11.33
N PRO A 223 -16.02 12.70 11.64
CA PRO A 223 -15.45 13.58 12.65
C PRO A 223 -15.24 12.92 14.02
N ARG A 224 -13.97 12.87 14.44
CA ARG A 224 -13.51 12.38 15.75
C ARG A 224 -12.28 13.15 16.20
N GLU A 225 -11.78 12.87 17.40
CA GLU A 225 -10.48 13.40 17.84
C GLU A 225 -9.38 12.94 16.88
N LEU A 226 -8.56 13.89 16.45
CA LEU A 226 -7.42 13.66 15.57
C LEU A 226 -6.28 13.04 16.38
N VAL A 227 -5.95 11.78 16.08
CA VAL A 227 -4.91 11.02 16.78
C VAL A 227 -3.92 10.50 15.74
N TYR A 228 -2.83 11.24 15.55
CA TYR A 228 -1.83 10.87 14.56
C TYR A 228 -1.13 9.55 14.89
N PRO A 229 -0.86 8.70 13.87
CA PRO A 229 -0.13 7.46 14.07
C PRO A 229 1.32 7.76 14.45
N ARG A 230 1.94 6.83 15.21
CA ARG A 230 3.30 6.97 15.72
C ARG A 230 4.06 5.65 15.59
N PHE A 231 5.38 5.75 15.46
CA PHE A 231 6.24 4.57 15.38
C PHE A 231 6.31 3.74 16.67
N ASP A 232 5.99 4.32 17.82
CA ASP A 232 6.12 3.68 19.14
C ASP A 232 4.78 3.22 19.72
N THR A 233 3.69 3.34 18.96
CA THR A 233 2.35 2.87 19.34
C THR A 233 1.79 1.92 18.28
N PRO A 234 2.44 0.76 18.03
CA PRO A 234 1.95 -0.17 17.02
C PRO A 234 0.54 -0.68 17.36
N ASP A 235 -0.28 -0.89 16.34
CA ASP A 235 -1.59 -1.52 16.45
C ASP A 235 -1.42 -3.00 16.80
N THR A 236 -1.87 -3.37 18.00
CA THR A 236 -1.78 -4.74 18.52
C THR A 236 -3.00 -5.59 18.17
N THR A 237 -3.92 -5.09 17.35
CA THR A 237 -5.09 -5.85 16.90
C THR A 237 -4.64 -7.08 16.12
N GLU A 238 -5.28 -8.22 16.37
CA GLU A 238 -5.15 -9.43 15.56
C GLU A 238 -6.48 -9.72 14.89
N VAL A 239 -6.50 -9.68 13.57
CA VAL A 239 -7.70 -9.97 12.79
C VAL A 239 -7.88 -11.48 12.65
N ALA A 240 -9.13 -11.94 12.69
CA ALA A 240 -9.45 -13.35 12.45
C ALA A 240 -9.25 -13.76 10.99
N VAL A 241 -9.42 -12.82 10.05
CA VAL A 241 -9.14 -12.97 8.62
C VAL A 241 -8.50 -11.72 8.05
N THR A 242 -7.88 -11.87 6.88
CA THR A 242 -7.30 -10.73 6.17
C THR A 242 -8.38 -9.71 5.81
N LYS A 243 -8.18 -8.47 6.22
CA LYS A 243 -9.00 -7.33 5.80
C LYS A 243 -8.51 -6.82 4.45
N GLU A 244 -9.42 -6.77 3.49
CA GLU A 244 -9.10 -6.36 2.11
C GLU A 244 -9.19 -4.84 1.89
N GLY A 245 -10.02 -4.16 2.67
CA GLY A 245 -10.24 -2.72 2.63
C GLY A 245 -9.23 -1.93 3.46
N HIS A 246 -9.39 -0.60 3.46
CA HIS A 246 -8.42 0.32 4.07
C HIS A 246 -8.24 0.03 5.57
N PRO A 247 -7.00 -0.28 6.02
CA PRO A 247 -6.71 -0.36 7.45
C PRO A 247 -6.83 1.00 8.14
N THR A 248 -6.88 0.99 9.47
CA THR A 248 -6.74 2.22 10.28
C THR A 248 -5.41 2.91 9.99
N SER A 249 -5.34 4.22 10.18
CA SER A 249 -4.11 4.99 9.93
C SER A 249 -2.88 4.50 10.72
N GLN A 250 -3.05 3.98 11.94
CA GLN A 250 -1.94 3.33 12.68
C GLN A 250 -1.54 1.99 12.05
N CYS A 251 -2.49 1.12 11.74
CA CYS A 251 -2.21 -0.16 11.09
C CYS A 251 -1.55 0.02 9.70
N ARG A 252 -1.95 1.07 8.97
CA ARG A 252 -1.29 1.51 7.72
C ARG A 252 0.17 1.87 7.97
N LEU A 253 0.46 2.73 8.96
CA LEU A 253 1.84 3.06 9.31
C LEU A 253 2.65 1.81 9.66
N ASP A 254 2.11 0.90 10.46
CA ASP A 254 2.79 -0.34 10.86
C ASP A 254 3.10 -1.23 9.64
N THR A 255 2.20 -1.25 8.66
CA THR A 255 2.35 -2.01 7.41
C THR A 255 3.43 -1.42 6.51
N LEU A 256 3.44 -0.09 6.37
CA LEU A 256 4.47 0.64 5.63
C LEU A 256 5.85 0.49 6.30
N VAL A 257 5.90 0.51 7.64
CA VAL A 257 7.13 0.22 8.41
C VAL A 257 7.61 -1.20 8.16
N ALA A 258 6.72 -2.19 8.23
CA ALA A 258 7.06 -3.59 7.99
C ALA A 258 7.63 -3.80 6.59
N GLY A 259 7.04 -3.19 5.55
CA GLY A 259 7.58 -3.26 4.19
C GLY A 259 8.97 -2.65 4.10
N ALA A 260 9.17 -1.46 4.66
CA ALA A 260 10.47 -0.76 4.64
C ALA A 260 11.62 -1.55 5.29
N VAL A 261 11.34 -2.28 6.38
CA VAL A 261 12.35 -3.09 7.10
C VAL A 261 12.44 -4.53 6.60
N CYS A 262 11.63 -4.92 5.61
CA CYS A 262 11.70 -6.25 5.04
C CYS A 262 12.84 -6.36 4.00
N SER A 263 13.79 -7.25 4.29
CA SER A 263 14.94 -7.53 3.42
C SER A 263 14.61 -8.41 2.21
N VAL A 264 13.40 -8.98 2.13
CA VAL A 264 12.94 -9.81 1.01
C VAL A 264 12.55 -8.89 -0.16
N LYS A 265 13.32 -8.95 -1.25
CA LYS A 265 13.08 -8.18 -2.48
C LYS A 265 12.50 -9.08 -3.56
N ALA A 266 11.55 -8.56 -4.33
CA ALA A 266 11.00 -9.30 -5.46
C ALA A 266 12.02 -9.32 -6.61
N THR A 267 12.22 -10.49 -7.21
CA THR A 267 13.03 -10.66 -8.41
C THR A 267 12.15 -11.14 -9.55
N GLY A 268 12.43 -10.73 -10.78
CA GLY A 268 11.62 -11.11 -11.94
C GLY A 268 10.43 -10.18 -12.17
N THR A 269 9.46 -10.68 -12.93
CA THR A 269 8.25 -9.94 -13.38
C THR A 269 6.94 -10.65 -13.00
N GLU A 270 7.04 -11.76 -12.26
CA GLU A 270 5.86 -12.47 -11.75
C GLU A 270 5.11 -11.67 -10.68
N ILE A 271 3.79 -11.76 -10.68
CA ILE A 271 2.94 -11.22 -9.62
C ILE A 271 2.84 -12.26 -8.49
N PRO A 272 3.32 -11.98 -7.27
CA PRO A 272 3.34 -12.96 -6.19
C PRO A 272 1.94 -13.52 -5.89
N GLY A 273 1.82 -14.85 -5.83
CA GLY A 273 0.55 -15.51 -5.53
C GLY A 273 -0.47 -15.55 -6.67
N PHE A 274 -0.12 -15.07 -7.87
CA PHE A 274 -1.02 -15.09 -9.01
C PHE A 274 -1.07 -16.48 -9.69
N VAL A 275 -1.79 -17.42 -9.07
CA VAL A 275 -1.86 -18.84 -9.50
C VAL A 275 -3.16 -19.15 -10.26
N PRO A 276 -3.14 -19.84 -11.43
CA PRO A 276 -4.34 -20.26 -12.18
C PRO A 276 -5.32 -21.13 -11.35
N PRO A 277 -6.67 -20.98 -11.47
CA PRO A 277 -7.44 -20.09 -12.35
C PRO A 277 -7.61 -18.64 -11.80
N TYR A 278 -6.47 -18.07 -11.39
CA TYR A 278 -6.08 -16.69 -11.10
C TYR A 278 -6.62 -16.05 -9.84
N GLY A 279 -5.66 -15.69 -8.98
CA GLY A 279 -5.75 -14.71 -7.89
C GLY A 279 -6.92 -14.90 -6.93
N GLU A 280 -7.36 -16.14 -6.78
CA GLU A 280 -8.24 -16.56 -5.71
C GLU A 280 -7.52 -16.41 -4.37
N TYR A 281 -8.28 -16.04 -3.36
CA TYR A 281 -7.83 -16.10 -1.98
C TYR A 281 -7.73 -17.58 -1.57
N SER A 282 -6.54 -18.19 -1.70
CA SER A 282 -6.33 -19.63 -1.51
C SER A 282 -4.97 -19.94 -0.89
N ASP A 283 -4.85 -21.12 -0.27
CA ASP A 283 -3.59 -21.65 0.27
C ASP A 283 -2.48 -21.71 -0.80
N ALA A 284 -2.85 -22.02 -2.05
CA ALA A 284 -1.91 -22.08 -3.16
C ALA A 284 -1.38 -20.69 -3.54
N SER A 285 -2.25 -19.67 -3.54
CA SER A 285 -1.87 -18.27 -3.78
C SER A 285 -0.98 -17.75 -2.64
N GLU A 286 -1.32 -18.07 -1.38
CA GLU A 286 -0.49 -17.70 -0.24
C GLU A 286 0.89 -18.36 -0.32
N GLU A 287 0.96 -19.66 -0.55
CA GLU A 287 2.22 -20.39 -0.66
C GLU A 287 3.10 -19.86 -1.81
N ALA A 288 2.50 -19.53 -2.96
CA ALA A 288 3.22 -18.93 -4.07
C ALA A 288 3.72 -17.51 -3.79
N ALA A 289 3.07 -16.76 -2.89
CA ALA A 289 3.50 -15.42 -2.50
C ALA A 289 4.53 -15.40 -1.36
N ARG A 290 4.60 -16.45 -0.54
CA ARG A 290 5.49 -16.53 0.64
C ARG A 290 6.96 -16.16 0.36
N PRO A 291 7.60 -16.58 -0.74
CA PRO A 291 8.99 -16.21 -1.02
C PRO A 291 9.23 -14.71 -1.23
N PHE A 292 8.18 -13.92 -1.49
CA PHE A 292 8.26 -12.50 -1.82
C PHE A 292 7.98 -11.57 -0.63
N ALA A 293 7.74 -12.13 0.56
CA ALA A 293 7.47 -11.38 1.77
C ALA A 293 8.24 -11.92 2.97
N CYS A 294 8.59 -11.05 3.91
CA CYS A 294 9.03 -11.47 5.23
C CYS A 294 7.87 -12.17 5.95
N GLN A 295 8.11 -13.39 6.41
CA GLN A 295 7.09 -14.21 7.10
C GLN A 295 7.11 -14.02 8.61
N THR A 296 8.24 -13.56 9.17
CA THR A 296 8.44 -13.38 10.60
C THR A 296 9.26 -12.11 10.88
N GLY A 297 9.26 -11.69 12.14
CA GLY A 297 10.03 -10.53 12.59
C GLY A 297 9.39 -9.19 12.22
N PRO A 298 10.12 -8.08 12.40
CA PRO A 298 9.58 -6.72 12.25
C PRO A 298 9.20 -6.38 10.80
N GLY A 299 9.65 -7.16 9.82
CA GLY A 299 9.26 -7.00 8.42
C GLY A 299 8.02 -7.79 8.03
N ALA A 300 7.46 -8.62 8.91
CA ALA A 300 6.26 -9.38 8.59
C ALA A 300 5.03 -8.48 8.48
N ARG A 301 4.10 -8.85 7.59
CA ARG A 301 2.82 -8.14 7.43
C ARG A 301 2.06 -8.09 8.77
N PRO A 302 1.65 -6.91 9.25
CA PRO A 302 1.01 -6.77 10.56
C PRO A 302 -0.33 -7.52 10.70
N ARG A 303 -0.56 -8.05 11.90
CA ARG A 303 -1.78 -8.80 12.25
C ARG A 303 -3.03 -7.91 12.39
N CYS A 304 -2.87 -6.59 12.39
CA CYS A 304 -3.99 -5.64 12.44
C CYS A 304 -4.83 -5.61 11.15
N TRP A 305 -4.31 -6.19 10.05
CA TRP A 305 -5.04 -6.41 8.80
C TRP A 305 -4.78 -7.76 8.14
N PHE A 306 -3.62 -8.40 8.35
CA PHE A 306 -3.25 -9.63 7.63
C PHE A 306 -3.41 -10.87 8.52
N GLN A 307 -4.12 -11.88 8.03
CA GLN A 307 -4.18 -13.23 8.62
C GLN A 307 -3.32 -14.21 7.81
N PRO A 308 -2.16 -14.67 8.33
CA PRO A 308 -1.37 -15.71 7.69
C PRO A 308 -2.07 -17.06 7.82
N ASP A 309 -1.68 -17.98 6.93
CA ASP A 309 -2.05 -19.39 6.95
C ASP A 309 -3.55 -19.60 6.88
N THR A 310 -4.22 -18.89 5.95
CA THR A 310 -5.65 -18.96 5.60
C THR A 310 -6.47 -19.99 6.37
N VAL A 311 -6.69 -19.75 7.67
CA VAL A 311 -7.52 -20.64 8.47
C VAL A 311 -8.95 -20.31 8.11
N ALA A 312 -9.60 -21.18 7.35
CA ALA A 312 -11.03 -21.06 7.09
C ALA A 312 -11.74 -20.87 8.44
N THR A 313 -12.40 -19.72 8.60
CA THR A 313 -13.11 -19.43 9.85
C THR A 313 -14.24 -20.45 9.97
N ASP A 314 -14.19 -21.28 11.02
CA ASP A 314 -15.24 -22.25 11.29
C ASP A 314 -16.46 -21.54 11.87
N CYS A 315 -17.39 -21.20 10.99
CA CYS A 315 -18.65 -20.57 11.36
C CYS A 315 -19.74 -21.59 11.72
N SER A 316 -19.44 -22.89 11.77
CA SER A 316 -20.47 -23.92 12.00
C SER A 316 -21.18 -23.77 13.34
N GLU A 317 -20.47 -23.30 14.38
CA GLU A 317 -21.05 -23.02 15.69
C GLU A 317 -21.60 -21.58 15.83
N LEU A 318 -21.11 -20.65 15.03
CA LEU A 318 -21.48 -19.22 15.10
C LEU A 318 -22.70 -18.88 14.23
N GLY A 319 -22.95 -19.62 13.15
CA GLY A 319 -23.93 -19.24 12.14
C GLY A 319 -23.51 -17.99 11.35
N GLU A 320 -24.17 -17.75 10.22
CA GLU A 320 -23.79 -16.67 9.28
C GLU A 320 -23.91 -15.27 9.87
N GLN A 321 -24.92 -15.05 10.72
CA GLN A 321 -25.12 -13.77 11.40
C GLN A 321 -25.89 -13.93 12.71
N ALA A 322 -25.64 -13.03 13.67
CA ALA A 322 -26.38 -12.97 14.92
C ALA A 322 -26.32 -11.58 15.56
N CYS A 323 -27.39 -11.19 16.25
CA CYS A 323 -27.33 -10.03 17.14
C CYS A 323 -26.41 -10.29 18.34
N VAL A 324 -25.57 -9.31 18.65
CA VAL A 324 -24.62 -9.32 19.77
C VAL A 324 -24.73 -8.04 20.59
N VAL A 325 -24.24 -8.10 21.82
CA VAL A 325 -24.13 -6.95 22.73
C VAL A 325 -22.75 -6.99 23.38
N GLU A 326 -21.95 -5.94 23.17
CA GLU A 326 -20.65 -5.75 23.82
C GLU A 326 -20.61 -4.37 24.47
N GLU A 327 -20.15 -4.32 25.73
CA GLU A 327 -20.03 -3.07 26.51
C GLU A 327 -21.30 -2.20 26.55
N GLY A 328 -22.48 -2.84 26.42
CA GLY A 328 -23.78 -2.17 26.40
C GLY A 328 -24.18 -1.60 25.04
N ARG A 329 -23.36 -1.75 24.00
CA ARG A 329 -23.69 -1.44 22.61
C ARG A 329 -24.15 -2.71 21.90
N THR A 330 -25.23 -2.60 21.12
CA THR A 330 -25.76 -3.70 20.30
C THR A 330 -25.24 -3.61 18.87
N GLY A 331 -25.06 -4.75 18.23
CA GLY A 331 -24.61 -4.86 16.85
C GLY A 331 -24.95 -6.21 16.25
N VAL A 332 -24.60 -6.37 14.99
CA VAL A 332 -24.67 -7.63 14.24
C VAL A 332 -23.27 -8.21 14.15
N ARG A 333 -23.12 -9.48 14.52
CA ARG A 333 -21.95 -10.29 14.17
C ARG A 333 -22.23 -11.00 12.86
N TYR A 334 -21.35 -10.91 11.89
CA TYR A 334 -21.32 -11.78 10.72
C TYR A 334 -20.20 -12.80 10.89
N CYS A 335 -20.43 -14.04 10.48
CA CYS A 335 -19.39 -15.05 10.37
C CYS A 335 -19.48 -15.73 9.01
N ASP A 336 -18.45 -15.59 8.19
CA ASP A 336 -18.33 -16.40 6.99
C ASP A 336 -16.87 -16.80 6.74
N THR A 337 -16.68 -17.74 5.82
CA THR A 337 -15.34 -18.29 5.52
C THR A 337 -14.44 -17.33 4.77
N THR A 338 -14.98 -16.24 4.20
CA THR A 338 -14.29 -15.22 3.41
C THR A 338 -13.87 -14.04 4.30
N PHE A 339 -14.81 -13.49 5.06
CA PHE A 339 -14.60 -12.31 5.91
C PHE A 339 -14.46 -12.64 7.39
N GLY A 340 -14.46 -13.92 7.76
CA GLY A 340 -14.29 -14.36 9.14
C GLY A 340 -15.40 -13.83 10.03
N VAL A 341 -15.06 -13.55 11.30
CA VAL A 341 -15.98 -12.91 12.24
C VAL A 341 -15.84 -11.39 12.13
N THR A 342 -16.89 -10.71 11.68
CA THR A 342 -16.97 -9.23 11.65
C THR A 342 -18.12 -8.73 12.49
N TYR A 343 -18.06 -7.46 12.88
CA TYR A 343 -19.06 -6.79 13.71
C TYR A 343 -19.51 -5.49 13.06
N TYR A 344 -20.82 -5.32 12.93
CA TYR A 344 -21.47 -4.08 12.55
C TYR A 344 -22.23 -3.54 13.77
N TRP A 345 -21.73 -2.46 14.36
CA TRP A 345 -22.34 -1.90 15.58
C TRP A 345 -23.43 -0.90 15.22
N CYS A 346 -24.61 -1.07 15.81
CA CYS A 346 -25.76 -0.19 15.55
C CYS A 346 -25.49 1.25 15.99
N PHE A 347 -26.22 2.20 15.40
CA PHE A 347 -26.23 3.58 15.88
C PHE A 347 -26.85 3.67 17.28
N GLY A 348 -26.59 4.77 17.99
CA GLY A 348 -26.93 4.88 19.42
C GLY A 348 -28.43 4.83 19.72
N ASP A 349 -29.28 5.07 18.73
CA ASP A 349 -30.74 5.00 18.78
C ASP A 349 -31.31 3.72 18.16
N GLU A 350 -30.47 2.82 17.67
CA GLU A 350 -30.87 1.56 17.04
C GLU A 350 -30.63 0.36 17.95
N VAL A 351 -31.33 -0.74 17.66
CA VAL A 351 -31.13 -2.05 18.28
C VAL A 351 -30.99 -3.13 17.22
N CYS A 352 -30.10 -4.10 17.45
CA CYS A 352 -30.04 -5.26 16.57
C CYS A 352 -31.29 -6.11 16.77
N LYS A 353 -31.92 -6.50 15.66
CA LYS A 353 -33.04 -7.47 15.65
C LYS A 353 -32.77 -8.53 14.58
N THR A 354 -33.27 -9.73 14.85
CA THR A 354 -33.20 -10.86 13.91
C THR A 354 -34.61 -11.18 13.39
N SER A 355 -34.81 -11.14 12.08
CA SER A 355 -36.05 -11.53 11.40
C SER A 355 -36.26 -13.05 11.41
N ARG A 356 -37.45 -13.51 10.99
CA ARG A 356 -37.81 -14.93 11.00
C ARG A 356 -36.98 -15.81 10.07
N ASP A 357 -36.44 -15.25 8.99
CA ASP A 357 -35.52 -15.92 8.09
C ASP A 357 -34.07 -15.97 8.62
N GLY A 358 -33.84 -15.44 9.82
CA GLY A 358 -32.53 -15.45 10.48
C GLY A 358 -31.63 -14.28 10.09
N PHE A 359 -32.12 -13.32 9.30
CA PHE A 359 -31.37 -12.12 8.96
C PHE A 359 -31.28 -11.17 10.16
N SER A 360 -30.08 -10.70 10.50
CA SER A 360 -29.83 -9.81 11.65
C SER A 360 -29.36 -8.45 11.16
N ASP A 361 -30.02 -7.39 11.60
CA ASP A 361 -29.67 -6.02 11.21
C ASP A 361 -29.99 -5.02 12.34
N CYS A 362 -29.52 -3.79 12.19
CA CYS A 362 -29.82 -2.67 13.07
C CYS A 362 -31.10 -1.97 12.64
N TYR A 363 -32.04 -1.88 13.57
CA TYR A 363 -33.34 -1.25 13.35
C TYR A 363 -33.63 -0.21 14.43
N ALA A 364 -34.47 0.77 14.10
CA ALA A 364 -35.09 1.58 15.13
C ALA A 364 -35.88 0.67 16.12
N PRO A 365 -35.96 1.03 17.42
CA PRO A 365 -36.50 0.15 18.46
C PRO A 365 -37.95 -0.27 18.23
N ASP A 366 -38.71 0.53 17.50
CA ASP A 366 -40.13 0.34 17.17
C ASP A 366 -40.39 -0.36 15.82
N VAL A 367 -39.37 -0.54 14.97
CA VAL A 367 -39.51 -1.21 13.67
C VAL A 367 -39.50 -2.73 13.82
N ASP A 368 -40.53 -3.43 13.35
CA ASP A 368 -40.53 -4.89 13.27
C ASP A 368 -39.69 -5.34 12.05
N PRO A 369 -38.64 -6.17 12.24
CA PRO A 369 -37.79 -6.64 11.13
C PRO A 369 -38.56 -7.49 10.10
N ASP A 370 -39.74 -8.01 10.45
CA ASP A 370 -40.59 -8.77 9.52
C ASP A 370 -41.64 -7.87 8.80
N GLU A 371 -41.76 -6.58 9.12
CA GLU A 371 -42.70 -5.68 8.45
C GLU A 371 -42.11 -5.10 7.15
N GLY A 372 -42.50 -5.68 6.00
CA GLY A 372 -42.16 -5.16 4.66
C GLY A 372 -41.43 -6.15 3.74
N SER A 373 -41.14 -7.37 4.20
CA SER A 373 -40.63 -8.46 3.37
C SER A 373 -41.76 -9.06 2.51
N PHE A 374 -41.69 -8.83 1.20
CA PHE A 374 -42.55 -9.45 0.18
C PHE A 374 -41.88 -10.65 -0.46
#